data_AF-A0A7G2JHE1-F1
#
_entry.id   AF-A0A7G2JHE1-F1
#
_cell.length_a   1.000
_cell.length_b   1.000
_cell.length_c   1.000
_cell.angle_alpha   90.00
_cell.angle_beta   90.00
_cell.angle_gamma   90.00
#
_symmetry.space_group_name_H-M   'P 1'
#
loop_
_entity.id
_entity.type
_entity.pdbx_description
1 polymer ?
#
loop_
_entity_poly.entity_id
_entity_poly.type
_entity_poly.pdbx_seq_one_letter_code
_entity_poly.pdbx_strand_id
1 'polypeptide(L)'
;MTAINKSVGEYDFTAEKRAGVITGTISGEFPDSDASLPLLPFSGTFSATSVAEAIDDITRQFPDIEPAIVDLLRDEMLSAGY
;
A
#
# COMPACT_ATOMS: atom_id res chain seq x y z
N MET A 1 -10.65 -13.78 9.20
CA MET A 1 -10.22 -12.95 8.06
C MET A 1 -9.91 -11.59 8.63
N THR A 2 -8.63 -11.30 8.81
CA THR A 2 -8.18 -9.96 9.14
C THR A 2 -8.11 -9.23 7.81
N ALA A 3 -8.81 -8.11 7.68
CA ALA A 3 -8.62 -7.18 6.59
C ALA A 3 -8.12 -5.88 7.22
N ILE A 4 -6.99 -5.37 6.75
CA ILE A 4 -6.53 -4.04 7.09
C ILE A 4 -7.25 -3.12 6.10
N ASN A 5 -7.98 -2.13 6.58
CA ASN A 5 -8.46 -1.03 5.77
C ASN A 5 -8.15 0.24 6.55
N LYS A 6 -7.19 1.01 6.06
CA LYS A 6 -6.69 2.18 6.78
C LYS A 6 -6.25 3.24 5.79
N SER A 7 -6.66 4.47 6.06
CA SER A 7 -6.15 5.64 5.38
C SER A 7 -4.86 6.08 6.07
N VAL A 8 -3.76 6.11 5.31
CA VAL A 8 -2.42 6.52 5.73
C VAL A 8 -2.06 7.78 4.96
N GLY A 9 -2.21 8.96 5.58
CA GLY A 9 -2.00 10.24 4.89
C GLY A 9 -3.02 10.43 3.75
N GLU A 10 -2.53 10.59 2.52
CA GLU A 10 -3.32 10.73 1.27
C GLU A 10 -3.53 9.37 0.54
N TYR A 11 -3.20 8.26 1.22
CA TYR A 11 -3.23 6.92 0.64
C TYR A 11 -4.22 6.03 1.40
N ASP A 12 -5.16 5.41 0.70
CA ASP A 12 -6.03 4.36 1.23
C ASP A 12 -5.41 2.99 0.97
N PHE A 13 -5.19 2.25 2.06
CA PHE A 13 -4.62 0.92 2.00
C PHE A 13 -5.60 -0.13 2.47
N THR A 14 -5.76 -1.17 1.65
CA THR A 14 -6.51 -2.37 2.00
C THR A 14 -5.63 -3.60 1.83
N ALA A 15 -5.53 -4.45 2.84
CA ALA A 15 -4.89 -5.76 2.73
C ALA A 15 -5.78 -6.84 3.32
N GLU A 16 -5.80 -8.02 2.72
CA GLU A 16 -6.52 -9.19 3.19
C GLU A 16 -5.62 -10.43 3.04
N LYS A 17 -5.62 -11.30 4.05
CA LYS A 17 -4.94 -12.61 3.98
C LYS A 17 -5.96 -13.70 3.72
N ARG A 18 -5.88 -14.32 2.54
CA ARG A 18 -6.64 -15.53 2.19
C ARG A 18 -5.71 -16.66 1.80
N ALA A 19 -5.97 -17.84 2.37
CA ALA A 19 -5.23 -19.07 2.04
C ALA A 19 -3.69 -18.95 2.13
N GLY A 20 -3.18 -18.12 3.03
CA GLY A 20 -1.73 -17.88 3.19
C GLY A 20 -1.13 -16.85 2.23
N VAL A 21 -1.94 -16.22 1.37
CA VAL A 21 -1.53 -15.14 0.47
C VAL A 21 -2.09 -13.82 0.99
N ILE A 22 -1.25 -12.81 1.05
CA ILE A 22 -1.57 -11.43 1.36
C ILE A 22 -1.86 -10.73 0.03
N THR A 23 -3.12 -10.38 -0.17
CA THR A 23 -3.56 -9.58 -1.32
C THR A 23 -4.03 -8.25 -0.82
N GLY A 24 -3.66 -7.17 -1.49
CA GLY A 24 -4.16 -5.87 -1.11
C GLY A 24 -4.19 -4.88 -2.25
N THR A 25 -4.86 -3.78 -1.98
CA THR A 25 -5.01 -2.66 -2.88
C THR A 25 -4.49 -1.43 -2.16
N ILE A 26 -3.61 -0.70 -2.81
CA ILE A 26 -3.19 0.63 -2.39
C ILE A 26 -3.75 1.63 -3.39
N SER A 27 -4.45 2.63 -2.90
CA SER A 27 -4.95 3.74 -3.70
C SER A 27 -4.48 5.02 -3.05
N GLY A 28 -4.26 6.07 -3.83
CA GLY A 28 -3.92 7.36 -3.26
C GLY A 28 -3.88 8.44 -4.31
N GLU A 29 -3.55 9.64 -3.85
CA GLU A 29 -3.37 10.81 -4.70
C GLU A 29 -1.87 11.16 -4.65
N PHE A 30 -1.19 11.08 -5.80
CA PHE A 30 0.18 11.59 -5.85
C PHE A 30 0.11 13.12 -5.85
N PRO A 31 0.78 13.81 -4.90
CA PRO A 31 0.99 15.24 -5.03
C PRO A 31 2.01 15.43 -6.14
N ASP A 32 1.51 15.64 -7.36
CA ASP A 32 2.39 16.00 -8.46
C ASP A 32 3.11 17.29 -8.07
N SER A 33 4.44 17.26 -8.06
CA SER A 33 5.30 18.37 -7.62
C SER A 33 5.15 19.62 -8.51
N ASP A 34 4.31 19.55 -9.54
CA ASP A 34 3.90 20.64 -10.39
C ASP A 34 2.42 20.98 -10.13
N ALA A 35 2.17 22.08 -9.43
CA ALA A 35 0.86 22.55 -8.95
C ALA A 35 -0.20 22.87 -10.06
N SER A 36 0.03 22.39 -11.29
CA SER A 36 -0.80 22.63 -12.47
C SER A 36 -1.39 21.34 -13.10
N LEU A 37 -1.01 20.15 -12.62
CA LEU A 37 -1.57 18.88 -13.10
C LEU A 37 -2.66 18.36 -12.14
N PRO A 38 -3.78 17.84 -12.65
CA PRO A 38 -4.79 17.23 -11.80
C PRO A 38 -4.16 16.07 -11.03
N LEU A 39 -4.38 16.02 -9.71
CA LEU A 39 -4.00 14.90 -8.85
C LEU A 39 -4.45 13.61 -9.53
N LEU A 40 -3.48 12.79 -9.97
CA LEU A 40 -3.80 11.54 -10.64
C LEU A 40 -4.08 10.51 -9.54
N PRO A 41 -5.33 10.03 -9.41
CA PRO A 41 -5.61 8.94 -8.50
C PRO A 41 -4.88 7.72 -9.03
N PHE A 42 -4.01 7.16 -8.20
CA PHE A 42 -3.39 5.89 -8.50
C PHE A 42 -4.08 4.80 -7.69
N SER A 43 -4.14 3.61 -8.28
CA SER A 43 -4.56 2.41 -7.59
C SER A 43 -3.71 1.25 -8.09
N GLY A 44 -3.16 0.48 -7.17
CA GLY A 44 -2.37 -0.71 -7.45
C GLY A 44 -2.82 -1.85 -6.59
N THR A 45 -2.67 -3.05 -7.11
CA THR A 45 -2.93 -4.28 -6.39
C THR A 45 -1.63 -5.04 -6.24
N PHE A 46 -1.35 -5.54 -5.04
CA PHE A 46 -0.23 -6.42 -4.78
C PHE A 46 -0.73 -7.77 -4.29
N SER A 47 0.05 -8.81 -4.57
CA SER A 47 -0.24 -10.18 -4.13
C SER A 47 1.06 -10.85 -3.76
N ALA A 48 1.22 -11.16 -2.48
CA ALA A 48 2.46 -11.64 -1.92
C ALA A 48 2.21 -12.72 -0.88
N THR A 49 3.18 -13.61 -0.65
CA THR A 49 3.06 -14.62 0.41
C THR A 49 3.56 -14.14 1.77
N SER A 50 4.20 -12.97 1.82
CA SER A 50 4.77 -12.37 3.02
C SER A 50 4.75 -10.84 2.94
N VAL A 51 4.79 -10.18 4.11
CA VAL A 51 4.80 -8.71 4.22
C VAL A 51 5.98 -8.11 3.44
N ALA A 52 7.17 -8.71 3.53
CA ALA A 52 8.35 -8.22 2.81
C ALA A 52 8.16 -8.23 1.28
N GLU A 53 7.56 -9.28 0.74
CA GLU A 53 7.24 -9.36 -0.70
C GLU A 53 6.14 -8.37 -1.09
N ALA A 54 5.13 -8.18 -0.25
CA ALA A 54 4.07 -7.20 -0.50
C ALA A 54 4.66 -5.79 -0.59
N ILE A 55 5.54 -5.44 0.34
CA ILE A 55 6.20 -4.15 0.39
C ILE A 55 7.16 -3.95 -0.78
N ASP A 56 7.93 -4.98 -1.16
CA ASP A 56 8.81 -4.91 -2.34
C ASP A 56 7.99 -4.65 -3.61
N ASP A 57 6.88 -5.37 -3.78
CA ASP A 57 5.97 -5.24 -4.92
C ASP A 57 5.32 -3.84 -4.97
N ILE A 58 4.84 -3.33 -3.82
CA ILE A 58 4.31 -1.96 -3.70
C ILE A 58 5.38 -0.94 -4.05
N THR A 59 6.59 -1.06 -3.49
CA THR A 59 7.69 -0.11 -3.74
C THR A 59 8.13 -0.12 -5.20
N ARG A 60 7.98 -1.27 -5.87
CA ARG A 60 8.31 -1.43 -7.30
C ARG A 60 7.21 -0.90 -8.22
N GLN A 61 5.95 -1.07 -7.86
CA GLN A 61 4.80 -0.50 -8.56
C GLN A 61 4.73 1.02 -8.38
N PHE A 62 5.12 1.50 -7.19
CA PHE A 62 5.05 2.90 -6.78
C PHE A 62 6.43 3.37 -6.31
N PRO A 63 7.39 3.62 -7.23
CA PRO A 63 8.71 4.11 -6.84
C PRO A 63 8.68 5.51 -6.22
N ASP A 64 7.62 6.29 -6.50
CA ASP A 64 7.39 7.63 -5.97
C ASP A 64 6.67 7.64 -4.62
N ILE A 65 6.28 6.48 -4.08
CA ILE A 65 5.63 6.43 -2.78
C ILE A 65 6.61 6.88 -1.68
N GLU A 66 6.11 7.66 -0.73
CA GLU A 66 6.95 8.07 0.40
C GLU A 66 7.40 6.85 1.21
N PRO A 67 8.70 6.74 1.56
CA PRO A 67 9.21 5.60 2.32
C PRO A 67 8.57 5.50 3.72
N ALA A 68 8.09 6.61 4.28
CA ALA A 68 7.34 6.63 5.53
C ALA A 68 5.99 5.90 5.44
N ILE A 69 5.31 5.97 4.28
CA ILE A 69 4.07 5.24 4.02
C ILE A 69 4.37 3.75 3.95
N VAL A 70 5.43 3.37 3.25
CA VAL A 70 5.88 1.98 3.15
C VAL A 70 6.21 1.37 4.52
N ASP A 71 6.91 2.11 5.37
CA ASP A 71 7.23 1.66 6.72
C ASP A 71 5.96 1.49 7.58
N LEU A 72 5.00 2.42 7.45
CA LEU A 72 3.72 2.33 8.16
C LEU A 72 2.87 1.15 7.67
N LEU A 73 2.83 0.91 6.36
CA LEU A 73 2.17 -0.25 5.76
C LEU A 73 2.75 -1.56 6.27
N ARG A 74 4.08 -1.64 6.36
CA ARG A 74 4.79 -2.79 6.90
C ARG A 74 4.41 -3.02 8.36
N ASP A 75 4.40 -1.98 9.18
CA ASP A 75 4.08 -2.07 10.60
C ASP A 75 2.62 -2.50 10.81
N GLU A 76 1.68 -1.96 10.03
CA GLU A 76 0.28 -2.36 10.07
C GLU A 76 0.07 -3.82 9.67
N MET A 77 0.73 -4.27 8.60
CA MET A 77 0.71 -5.68 8.19
C MET A 77 1.25 -6.60 9.30
N LEU A 78 2.38 -6.24 9.92
CA LEU A 78 2.94 -6.99 11.03
C LEU A 78 2.02 -6.99 12.26
N SER A 79 1.46 -5.83 12.61
CA SER A 79 0.56 -5.65 13.75
C SER A 79 -0.73 -6.46 13.59
N ALA A 80 -1.20 -6.63 12.36
CA ALA A 80 -2.40 -7.40 12.07
C ALA A 80 -2.15 -8.93 11.95
N GLY A 81 -0.90 -9.38 12.14
CA GLY A 81 -0.52 -10.79 12.20
C GLY A 81 -0.37 -11.46 10.85
N TYR A 82 -0.01 -10.69 9.82
CA TYR A 82 0.24 -11.19 8.47
C TYR A 82 1.58 -11.90 8.33
#